data_AF-A0A9W3FU72-F1
#
_entry.id   AF-A0A9W3FU72-F1
#
_cell.length_a   1.000
_cell.length_b   1.000
_cell.length_c   1.000
_cell.angle_alpha   90.00
_cell.angle_beta   90.00
_cell.angle_gamma   90.00
#
_symmetry.space_group_name_H-M   'P 1'
#
loop_
_entity.id
_entity.type
_entity.pdbx_description
1 polymer ?
#
loop_
_entity_poly.entity_id
_entity_poly.type
_entity_poly.pdbx_seq_one_letter_code
_entity_poly.pdbx_strand_id
1 'polypeptide(L)'
;MAEPDPSDPVETQAGKVQEAQDSDSDTEGGAAGGEEAEMDFLRNFFSQTLGLGTQKERLLDELTLEGVARYMQSERCRRVICLVGAGISTSAGIPDFRSPTTGLYANLEKYHLPYPEAIFEISYFKKHPEPFFTLAKELYPGQFKPTICHYFIRLLKEKGLLLRCYTQNIDTLERVAGLEPEDLVEAHGTFYTSHCISPVCQQEYMLSWMKEKIFSEVTPKCEKCQSVVKPDIVFFGENLPARFFSCMQSDFLKVDLLIIMGTSLQVQPFASLIGKAPLSTPRLLINKEKTGQGSDSRLPRL
;
A
#
# COMPACT_ATOMS: atom_id res chain seq x y z
N MET A 1 -56.19 60.23 27.21
CA MET A 1 -56.50 59.28 26.11
C MET A 1 -55.71 58.03 26.37
N ALA A 2 -56.23 56.85 26.05
CA ALA A 2 -55.70 55.57 26.53
C ALA A 2 -55.22 54.66 25.39
N GLU A 3 -54.26 53.81 25.74
CA GLU A 3 -53.86 52.55 25.08
C GLU A 3 -54.96 51.47 25.28
N PRO A 4 -54.91 50.23 24.72
CA PRO A 4 -53.74 49.52 24.18
C PRO A 4 -53.95 48.61 22.92
N ASP A 5 -52.91 47.81 22.64
CA ASP A 5 -52.86 46.47 22.00
C ASP A 5 -53.93 45.49 22.61
N PRO A 6 -54.22 44.23 22.14
CA PRO A 6 -53.37 43.34 21.30
C PRO A 6 -54.04 42.28 20.36
N SER A 7 -53.20 41.45 19.71
CA SER A 7 -53.34 39.98 19.47
C SER A 7 -54.39 39.36 18.51
N ASP A 8 -54.09 38.11 18.09
CA ASP A 8 -54.82 37.23 17.16
C ASP A 8 -56.22 36.73 17.62
N PRO A 9 -57.02 36.22 16.67
CA PRO A 9 -57.74 34.95 16.87
C PRO A 9 -57.63 33.97 15.66
N VAL A 10 -57.12 32.73 15.85
CA VAL A 10 -57.84 31.47 16.22
C VAL A 10 -58.23 30.57 15.03
N GLU A 11 -58.12 29.25 15.24
CA GLU A 11 -58.34 28.16 14.29
C GLU A 11 -59.81 27.95 13.86
N THR A 12 -60.08 27.22 12.76
CA THR A 12 -61.29 26.38 12.69
C THR A 12 -61.16 25.12 11.83
N GLN A 13 -61.12 24.00 12.55
CA GLN A 13 -61.42 22.59 12.23
C GLN A 13 -62.00 22.16 10.85
N ALA A 14 -61.33 21.14 10.30
CA ALA A 14 -61.84 19.81 9.89
C ALA A 14 -62.90 19.63 8.76
N GLY A 15 -62.59 18.68 7.88
CA GLY A 15 -63.54 18.02 6.97
C GLY A 15 -62.92 16.81 6.27
N LYS A 16 -63.17 15.58 6.78
CA LYS A 16 -62.74 14.33 6.15
C LYS A 16 -63.72 13.88 5.06
N VAL A 17 -63.18 13.34 3.96
CA VAL A 17 -63.78 12.24 3.20
C VAL A 17 -62.66 11.22 2.91
N GLN A 18 -62.99 9.94 2.73
CA GLN A 18 -62.07 8.79 2.75
C GLN A 18 -62.55 7.73 1.73
N GLU A 19 -61.71 6.73 1.42
CA GLU A 19 -62.01 5.51 0.63
C GLU A 19 -62.05 5.68 -0.91
N ALA A 20 -61.58 4.73 -1.74
CA ALA A 20 -60.74 3.53 -1.52
C ALA A 20 -60.23 2.93 -2.86
N GLN A 21 -59.07 2.20 -2.82
CA GLN A 21 -58.67 1.00 -3.62
C GLN A 21 -58.66 1.07 -5.19
N ASP A 22 -57.95 0.27 -5.99
CA ASP A 22 -56.79 -0.67 -5.94
C ASP A 22 -56.43 -1.01 -7.43
N SER A 23 -55.30 -1.57 -7.91
CA SER A 23 -54.02 -2.09 -7.38
C SER A 23 -52.90 -1.99 -8.46
N ASP A 24 -51.73 -2.62 -8.21
CA ASP A 24 -50.70 -3.15 -9.15
C ASP A 24 -50.11 -2.30 -10.30
N SER A 25 -48.78 -2.08 -10.27
CA SER A 25 -47.83 -2.86 -11.09
C SER A 25 -46.34 -2.47 -10.88
N ASP A 26 -45.49 -3.48 -10.95
CA ASP A 26 -44.06 -3.55 -11.33
C ASP A 26 -43.03 -2.56 -10.75
N THR A 27 -42.08 -3.11 -9.99
CA THR A 27 -40.75 -2.53 -9.72
C THR A 27 -39.66 -3.58 -9.99
N GLU A 28 -38.72 -3.27 -10.89
CA GLU A 28 -37.54 -4.10 -11.19
C GLU A 28 -36.23 -3.32 -11.05
N GLY A 29 -35.16 -4.03 -10.67
CA GLY A 29 -33.76 -3.64 -10.89
C GLY A 29 -33.01 -3.09 -9.67
N GLY A 30 -32.11 -3.90 -9.07
CA GLY A 30 -31.04 -3.37 -8.21
C GLY A 30 -30.32 -4.30 -7.22
N ALA A 31 -30.88 -5.46 -6.87
CA ALA A 31 -30.43 -6.26 -5.69
C ALA A 31 -29.12 -7.07 -5.84
N ALA A 32 -28.25 -6.72 -6.79
CA ALA A 32 -27.11 -7.55 -7.24
C ALA A 32 -26.03 -7.88 -6.19
N GLY A 33 -26.01 -7.21 -5.04
CA GLY A 33 -25.00 -7.41 -3.98
C GLY A 33 -25.38 -8.42 -2.87
N GLY A 34 -26.64 -8.85 -2.80
CA GLY A 34 -27.11 -9.77 -1.76
C GLY A 34 -26.97 -11.24 -2.17
N GLU A 35 -27.50 -11.58 -3.34
CA GLU A 35 -27.59 -12.95 -3.86
C GLU A 35 -26.22 -13.62 -4.01
N GLU A 36 -25.18 -12.90 -4.42
CA GLU A 36 -23.83 -13.44 -4.56
C GLU A 36 -23.24 -13.85 -3.20
N ALA A 37 -23.47 -13.06 -2.16
CA ALA A 37 -23.02 -13.36 -0.79
C ALA A 37 -23.82 -14.50 -0.13
N GLU A 38 -25.12 -14.59 -0.42
CA GLU A 38 -25.98 -15.69 0.04
C GLU A 38 -25.65 -17.00 -0.68
N MET A 39 -25.39 -16.95 -2.00
CA MET A 39 -24.89 -18.08 -2.78
C MET A 39 -23.53 -18.57 -2.28
N ASP A 40 -22.59 -17.67 -1.96
CA ASP A 40 -21.31 -18.07 -1.36
C ASP A 40 -21.48 -18.62 0.07
N PHE A 41 -22.42 -18.11 0.88
CA PHE A 41 -22.75 -18.72 2.18
C PHE A 41 -23.28 -20.14 2.01
N LEU A 42 -24.28 -20.34 1.14
CA LEU A 42 -24.83 -21.66 0.82
C LEU A 42 -23.75 -22.61 0.29
N ARG A 43 -22.91 -22.14 -0.63
CA ARG A 43 -21.81 -22.92 -1.22
C ARG A 43 -20.79 -23.35 -0.16
N ASN A 44 -20.42 -22.48 0.77
CA ASN A 44 -19.56 -22.83 1.90
C ASN A 44 -20.26 -23.80 2.88
N PHE A 45 -21.54 -23.59 3.18
CA PHE A 45 -22.34 -24.44 4.05
C PHE A 45 -22.49 -25.87 3.49
N PHE A 46 -22.84 -26.01 2.21
CA PHE A 46 -22.88 -27.31 1.53
C PHE A 46 -21.49 -27.94 1.43
N SER A 47 -20.44 -27.16 1.14
CA SER A 47 -19.07 -27.66 1.08
C SER A 47 -18.61 -28.26 2.43
N GLN A 48 -18.92 -27.60 3.55
CA GLN A 48 -18.65 -28.15 4.89
C GLN A 48 -19.54 -29.36 5.22
N THR A 49 -20.85 -29.25 5.00
CA THR A 49 -21.85 -30.27 5.42
C THR A 49 -21.73 -31.58 4.62
N LEU A 50 -21.37 -31.50 3.33
CA LEU A 50 -21.19 -32.67 2.46
C LEU A 50 -19.77 -33.24 2.47
N GLY A 51 -18.85 -32.65 3.25
CA GLY A 51 -17.43 -33.02 3.23
C GLY A 51 -16.71 -32.67 1.91
N LEU A 52 -17.35 -31.89 1.03
CA LEU A 52 -16.82 -31.42 -0.26
C LEU A 52 -15.89 -30.19 -0.11
N GLY A 53 -15.53 -29.84 1.12
CA GLY A 53 -14.47 -28.89 1.41
C GLY A 53 -13.14 -29.42 0.88
N THR A 54 -12.54 -28.69 -0.06
CA THR A 54 -11.12 -28.88 -0.38
C THR A 54 -10.33 -28.73 0.92
N GLN A 55 -9.76 -29.83 1.41
CA GLN A 55 -8.91 -29.78 2.60
C GLN A 55 -7.79 -28.79 2.30
N LYS A 56 -7.69 -27.72 3.12
CA LYS A 56 -6.59 -26.75 2.99
C LYS A 56 -5.30 -27.50 3.29
N GLU A 57 -4.56 -27.87 2.24
CA GLU A 57 -3.35 -28.68 2.36
C GLU A 57 -2.38 -27.96 3.30
N ARG A 58 -2.15 -28.56 4.47
CA ARG A 58 -1.32 -27.98 5.51
C ARG A 58 0.15 -28.20 5.14
N LEU A 59 0.70 -27.25 4.39
CA LEU A 59 2.09 -27.29 3.91
C LEU A 59 3.14 -27.09 5.02
N LEU A 60 2.77 -26.47 6.14
CA LEU A 60 3.62 -26.36 7.33
C LEU A 60 3.25 -27.44 8.36
N ASP A 61 4.24 -28.22 8.79
CA ASP A 61 4.09 -29.18 9.89
C ASP A 61 3.72 -28.47 11.21
N GLU A 62 4.32 -27.33 11.52
CA GLU A 62 3.98 -26.45 12.64
C GLU A 62 3.99 -24.95 12.24
N LEU A 63 3.29 -24.11 13.00
CA LEU A 63 3.21 -22.66 12.76
C LEU A 63 4.31 -21.91 13.53
N THR A 64 5.57 -22.28 13.28
CA THR A 64 6.77 -21.67 13.89
C THR A 64 7.75 -21.21 12.81
N LEU A 65 8.82 -20.51 13.21
CA LEU A 65 9.90 -20.14 12.29
C LEU A 65 10.64 -21.40 11.81
N GLU A 66 10.76 -22.40 12.67
CA GLU A 66 11.39 -23.69 12.42
C GLU A 66 10.60 -24.53 11.40
N GLY A 67 9.27 -24.52 11.49
CA GLY A 67 8.38 -25.13 10.49
C GLY A 67 8.49 -24.46 9.11
N VAL A 68 8.54 -23.12 9.07
CA VAL A 68 8.80 -22.40 7.81
C VAL A 68 10.20 -22.69 7.27
N ALA A 69 11.22 -22.79 8.13
CA ALA A 69 12.58 -23.13 7.71
C ALA A 69 12.68 -24.55 7.12
N ARG A 70 11.99 -25.54 7.71
CA ARG A 70 11.90 -26.90 7.14
C ARG A 70 11.14 -26.90 5.81
N TYR A 71 10.05 -26.14 5.70
CA TYR A 71 9.32 -25.98 4.44
C TYR A 71 10.19 -25.34 3.34
N MET A 72 10.98 -24.32 3.66
CA MET A 72 11.94 -23.66 2.75
C MET A 72 13.08 -24.57 2.30
N GLN A 73 13.39 -25.63 3.05
CA GLN A 73 14.38 -26.66 2.67
C GLN A 73 13.76 -27.81 1.86
N SER A 74 12.44 -27.85 1.73
CA SER A 74 11.73 -28.89 0.98
C SER A 74 11.63 -28.57 -0.51
N GLU A 75 11.52 -29.60 -1.35
CA GLU A 75 11.29 -29.46 -2.79
C GLU A 75 10.00 -28.70 -3.17
N ARG A 76 9.09 -28.47 -2.23
CA ARG A 76 7.84 -27.72 -2.45
C ARG A 76 8.04 -26.19 -2.45
N CYS A 77 9.11 -25.68 -1.84
CA CYS A 77 9.37 -24.24 -1.74
C CYS A 77 10.52 -23.84 -2.69
N ARG A 78 10.19 -23.30 -3.87
CA ARG A 78 11.16 -22.87 -4.90
C ARG A 78 11.06 -21.39 -5.25
N ARG A 79 9.94 -20.73 -4.92
CA ARG A 79 9.59 -19.37 -5.35
C ARG A 79 9.06 -18.55 -4.17
N VAL A 80 9.94 -17.78 -3.55
CA VAL A 80 9.66 -16.90 -2.42
C VAL A 80 9.40 -15.48 -2.91
N ILE A 81 8.32 -14.85 -2.47
CA ILE A 81 8.11 -13.41 -2.64
C ILE A 81 8.33 -12.71 -1.30
N CYS A 82 9.19 -11.69 -1.29
CA CYS A 82 9.35 -10.79 -0.15
C CYS A 82 8.44 -9.57 -0.32
N LEU A 83 7.67 -9.23 0.72
CA LEU A 83 6.87 -8.00 0.80
C LEU A 83 7.46 -7.13 1.93
N VAL A 84 8.12 -6.02 1.59
CA VAL A 84 8.91 -5.25 2.56
C VAL A 84 8.51 -3.78 2.67
N GLY A 85 8.76 -3.20 3.84
CA GLY A 85 8.56 -1.77 4.11
C GLY A 85 9.55 -1.23 5.14
N ALA A 86 9.39 0.04 5.53
CA ALA A 86 10.42 0.86 6.16
C ALA A 86 11.03 0.27 7.46
N GLY A 87 10.30 -0.62 8.15
CA GLY A 87 10.83 -1.37 9.29
C GLY A 87 12.13 -2.13 8.98
N ILE A 88 12.34 -2.60 7.74
CA ILE A 88 13.59 -3.28 7.36
C ILE A 88 14.80 -2.33 7.26
N SER A 89 14.55 -1.02 7.10
CA SER A 89 15.56 0.05 6.97
C SER A 89 15.82 0.80 8.28
N THR A 90 14.99 0.63 9.31
CA THR A 90 15.15 1.29 10.62
C THR A 90 16.52 1.07 11.25
N SER A 91 17.08 -0.15 11.13
CA SER A 91 18.41 -0.49 11.64
C SER A 91 19.58 0.02 10.76
N ALA A 92 19.30 0.63 9.60
CA ALA A 92 20.29 1.39 8.84
C ALA A 92 20.40 2.85 9.31
N GLY A 93 19.50 3.32 10.18
CA GLY A 93 19.38 4.72 10.60
C GLY A 93 18.34 5.54 9.82
N ILE A 94 17.60 4.92 8.90
CA ILE A 94 16.48 5.58 8.19
C ILE A 94 15.22 5.43 9.05
N PRO A 95 14.58 6.53 9.49
CA PRO A 95 13.34 6.44 10.27
C PRO A 95 12.20 5.84 9.42
N ASP A 96 11.32 5.05 10.04
CA ASP A 96 10.05 4.71 9.40
C ASP A 96 9.11 5.94 9.38
N PHE A 97 7.98 5.86 8.68
CA PHE A 97 7.07 7.01 8.56
C PHE A 97 6.21 7.28 9.81
N ARG A 98 5.88 6.25 10.61
CA ARG A 98 4.71 6.24 11.52
C ARG A 98 4.99 5.94 13.00
N SER A 99 6.22 5.57 13.37
CA SER A 99 6.60 5.38 14.78
C SER A 99 6.33 6.66 15.59
N PRO A 100 5.59 6.63 16.72
CA PRO A 100 5.07 7.84 17.37
C PRO A 100 6.09 8.88 17.88
N THR A 101 7.38 8.54 17.93
CA THR A 101 8.46 9.42 18.42
C THR A 101 9.65 9.49 17.44
N THR A 102 10.07 8.34 16.91
CA THR A 102 11.20 8.23 15.96
C THR A 102 10.76 8.23 14.49
N GLY A 103 9.45 8.27 14.22
CA GLY A 103 8.90 8.26 12.88
C GLY A 103 9.05 9.62 12.19
N LEU A 104 9.11 9.58 10.86
CA LEU A 104 9.33 10.75 10.02
C LEU A 104 8.29 11.83 10.27
N TYR A 105 7.00 11.46 10.32
CA TYR A 105 5.88 12.38 10.59
C TYR A 105 5.94 13.09 11.93
N ALA A 106 6.56 12.49 12.96
CA ALA A 106 6.75 13.11 14.27
C ALA A 106 7.83 14.22 14.26
N ASN A 107 8.58 14.38 13.17
CA ASN A 107 9.74 15.26 13.06
C ASN A 107 9.61 16.30 11.91
N LEU A 108 8.39 16.52 11.40
CA LEU A 108 8.13 17.42 10.26
C LEU A 108 7.72 18.87 10.64
N GLU A 109 7.64 19.22 11.93
CA GLU A 109 7.14 20.55 12.37
C GLU A 109 7.84 21.73 11.67
N LYS A 110 9.17 21.63 11.48
CA LYS A 110 10.02 22.61 10.77
C LYS A 110 9.54 22.94 9.34
N TYR A 111 8.78 22.04 8.71
CA TYR A 111 8.27 22.19 7.34
C TYR A 111 6.94 22.95 7.26
N HIS A 112 6.31 23.30 8.39
CA HIS A 112 5.06 24.09 8.44
C HIS A 112 3.93 23.51 7.55
N LEU A 113 3.84 22.19 7.51
CA LEU A 113 2.85 21.46 6.71
C LEU A 113 1.43 21.60 7.30
N PRO A 114 0.36 21.55 6.48
CA PRO A 114 -1.01 21.52 6.99
C PRO A 114 -1.32 20.22 7.77
N TYR A 115 -0.64 19.12 7.43
CA TYR A 115 -0.64 17.83 8.13
C TYR A 115 0.58 17.02 7.63
N PRO A 116 1.08 16.01 8.38
CA PRO A 116 2.37 15.37 8.08
C PRO A 116 2.45 14.68 6.71
N GLU A 117 1.36 14.05 6.26
CA GLU A 117 1.29 13.34 4.97
C GLU A 117 1.40 14.28 3.75
N ALA A 118 1.11 15.58 3.90
CA ALA A 118 1.07 16.53 2.80
C ALA A 118 2.40 16.66 2.03
N ILE A 119 3.54 16.44 2.69
CA ILE A 119 4.86 16.44 2.04
C ILE A 119 5.03 15.34 0.98
N PHE A 120 4.17 14.31 1.04
CA PHE A 120 4.10 13.22 0.08
C PHE A 120 2.80 13.24 -0.75
N GLU A 121 2.04 14.34 -0.78
CA GLU A 121 0.90 14.51 -1.70
C GLU A 121 1.31 15.22 -2.99
N ILE A 122 0.89 14.68 -4.14
CA ILE A 122 1.20 15.28 -5.46
C ILE A 122 0.49 16.63 -5.67
N SER A 123 -0.64 16.82 -4.97
CA SER A 123 -1.45 18.06 -4.94
C SER A 123 -0.67 19.22 -4.28
N TYR A 124 0.05 18.91 -3.20
CA TYR A 124 0.83 19.83 -2.39
C TYR A 124 2.21 20.06 -3.01
N PHE A 125 2.92 18.99 -3.38
CA PHE A 125 4.24 19.05 -4.04
C PHE A 125 4.24 19.93 -5.30
N LYS A 126 3.16 19.92 -6.09
CA LYS A 126 3.02 20.78 -7.28
C LYS A 126 2.93 22.29 -6.98
N LYS A 127 2.64 22.67 -5.73
CA LYS A 127 2.56 24.05 -5.24
C LYS A 127 3.75 24.44 -4.36
N HIS A 128 4.20 23.50 -3.53
CA HIS A 128 5.25 23.66 -2.51
C HIS A 128 6.20 22.45 -2.57
N PRO A 129 7.08 22.36 -3.58
CA PRO A 129 8.07 21.28 -3.68
C PRO A 129 9.25 21.43 -2.69
N GLU A 130 9.48 22.63 -2.14
CA GLU A 130 10.65 22.95 -1.31
C GLU A 130 10.77 22.08 -0.04
N PRO A 131 9.70 21.82 0.75
CA PRO A 131 9.78 20.94 1.91
C PRO A 131 10.22 19.52 1.55
N PHE A 132 9.68 18.96 0.46
CA PHE A 132 10.08 17.63 -0.03
C PHE A 132 11.56 17.59 -0.42
N PHE A 133 12.06 18.58 -1.16
CA PHE A 133 13.48 18.56 -1.56
C PHE A 133 14.45 18.80 -0.41
N THR A 134 14.03 19.57 0.60
CA THR A 134 14.78 19.72 1.85
C THR A 134 14.85 18.38 2.59
N LEU A 135 13.72 17.69 2.72
CA LEU A 135 13.64 16.36 3.31
C LEU A 135 14.45 15.30 2.52
N ALA A 136 14.41 15.36 1.19
CA ALA A 136 15.18 14.47 0.33
C ALA A 136 16.70 14.67 0.45
N LYS A 137 17.17 15.87 0.85
CA LYS A 137 18.58 16.12 1.20
C LYS A 137 18.98 15.40 2.49
N GLU A 138 18.09 15.37 3.49
CA GLU A 138 18.30 14.69 4.77
C GLU A 138 18.28 13.16 4.66
N LEU A 139 17.50 12.60 3.72
CA LEU A 139 17.34 11.15 3.51
C LEU A 139 18.17 10.59 2.35
N TYR A 140 19.13 11.34 1.80
CA TYR A 140 19.69 11.04 0.48
C TYR A 140 20.52 9.72 0.41
N PRO A 141 20.32 8.85 -0.60
CA PRO A 141 21.05 7.59 -0.76
C PRO A 141 22.58 7.71 -0.74
N GLY A 142 23.21 6.72 -0.09
CA GLY A 142 24.67 6.62 0.06
C GLY A 142 25.23 7.02 1.43
N GLN A 143 24.40 7.59 2.32
CA GLN A 143 24.76 7.71 3.75
C GLN A 143 24.51 6.41 4.52
N PHE A 144 23.52 5.64 4.09
CA PHE A 144 23.02 4.44 4.76
C PHE A 144 23.55 3.15 4.13
N LYS A 145 23.64 2.08 4.92
CA LYS A 145 24.07 0.73 4.49
C LYS A 145 22.90 -0.25 4.57
N PRO A 146 22.79 -1.24 3.66
CA PRO A 146 21.74 -2.25 3.74
C PRO A 146 21.83 -3.05 5.04
N THR A 147 20.67 -3.40 5.59
CA THR A 147 20.55 -4.14 6.85
C THR A 147 20.67 -5.66 6.64
N ILE A 148 20.80 -6.42 7.73
CA ILE A 148 20.79 -7.90 7.69
C ILE A 148 19.55 -8.43 6.94
N CYS A 149 18.41 -7.75 7.05
CA CYS A 149 17.20 -8.11 6.32
C CYS A 149 17.37 -7.98 4.80
N HIS A 150 18.00 -6.90 4.31
CA HIS A 150 18.28 -6.71 2.89
C HIS A 150 19.23 -7.80 2.36
N TYR A 151 20.29 -8.11 3.11
CA TYR A 151 21.23 -9.18 2.75
C TYR A 151 20.60 -10.58 2.82
N PHE A 152 19.60 -10.81 3.68
CA PHE A 152 18.81 -12.05 3.65
C PHE A 152 18.03 -12.20 2.32
N ILE A 153 17.43 -11.12 1.81
CA ILE A 153 16.74 -11.16 0.49
C ILE A 153 17.76 -11.40 -0.64
N ARG A 154 18.95 -10.79 -0.58
CA ARG A 154 20.07 -11.09 -1.50
C ARG A 154 20.50 -12.56 -1.42
N LEU A 155 20.56 -13.17 -0.23
CA LEU A 155 20.84 -14.61 -0.07
C LEU A 155 19.73 -15.50 -0.65
N LEU A 156 18.46 -15.06 -0.66
CA LEU A 156 17.39 -15.78 -1.38
C LEU A 156 17.59 -15.72 -2.90
N LYS A 157 18.07 -14.59 -3.45
CA LYS A 157 18.46 -14.48 -4.88
C LYS A 157 19.63 -15.41 -5.20
N GLU A 158 20.71 -15.36 -4.42
CA GLU A 158 21.90 -16.19 -4.62
C GLU A 158 21.64 -17.70 -4.50
N LYS A 159 20.58 -18.09 -3.78
CA LYS A 159 20.12 -19.49 -3.68
C LYS A 159 19.07 -19.87 -4.73
N GLY A 160 18.71 -18.97 -5.64
CA GLY A 160 17.69 -19.20 -6.67
C GLY A 160 16.26 -19.34 -6.15
N LEU A 161 16.00 -18.88 -4.91
CA LEU A 161 14.70 -18.97 -4.25
C LEU A 161 13.87 -17.68 -4.38
N LEU A 162 14.50 -16.52 -4.57
CA LEU A 162 13.79 -15.25 -4.71
C LEU A 162 13.07 -15.19 -6.07
N LEU A 163 11.74 -15.12 -6.04
CA LEU A 163 10.91 -14.83 -7.21
C LEU A 163 10.77 -13.31 -7.43
N ARG A 164 10.52 -12.56 -6.35
CA ARG A 164 10.44 -11.09 -6.38
C ARG A 164 10.58 -10.49 -4.99
N CYS A 165 11.17 -9.30 -4.90
CA CYS A 165 11.04 -8.39 -3.76
C CYS A 165 10.12 -7.23 -4.15
N TYR A 166 8.94 -7.15 -3.54
CA TYR A 166 8.08 -5.97 -3.60
C TYR A 166 8.41 -5.08 -2.41
N THR A 167 8.87 -3.85 -2.66
CA THR A 167 9.24 -2.91 -1.61
C THR A 167 8.33 -1.69 -1.61
N GLN A 168 7.94 -1.25 -0.41
CA GLN A 168 7.31 0.04 -0.14
C GLN A 168 8.34 1.16 0.11
N ASN A 169 9.63 0.81 0.16
CA ASN A 169 10.72 1.74 0.41
C ASN A 169 11.12 2.48 -0.86
N ILE A 170 11.76 3.61 -0.64
CA ILE A 170 12.33 4.47 -1.69
C ILE A 170 13.83 4.73 -1.44
N ASP A 171 14.40 4.16 -0.37
CA ASP A 171 15.79 4.38 0.06
C ASP A 171 16.85 3.69 -0.83
N THR A 172 16.42 2.81 -1.74
CA THR A 172 17.23 2.03 -2.68
C THR A 172 18.19 1.01 -2.04
N LEU A 173 18.06 0.72 -0.74
CA LEU A 173 18.96 -0.19 -0.04
C LEU A 173 18.89 -1.63 -0.57
N GLU A 174 17.79 -2.04 -1.20
CA GLU A 174 17.68 -3.32 -1.90
C GLU A 174 18.64 -3.40 -3.09
N ARG A 175 18.78 -2.32 -3.85
CA ARG A 175 19.72 -2.21 -4.98
C ARG A 175 21.16 -2.19 -4.48
N VAL A 176 21.42 -1.48 -3.37
CA VAL A 176 22.75 -1.45 -2.72
C VAL A 176 23.13 -2.80 -2.09
N ALA A 177 22.14 -3.62 -1.71
CA ALA A 177 22.36 -5.02 -1.31
C ALA A 177 22.58 -5.97 -2.50
N GLY A 178 22.50 -5.48 -3.75
CA GLY A 178 22.70 -6.26 -4.96
C GLY A 178 21.46 -6.99 -5.47
N LEU A 179 20.25 -6.47 -5.24
CA LEU A 179 19.08 -6.88 -6.02
C LEU A 179 19.02 -6.07 -7.33
N GLU A 180 18.77 -6.79 -8.42
CA GLU A 180 18.78 -6.29 -9.79
C GLU A 180 17.37 -5.81 -10.20
N PRO A 181 17.22 -5.00 -11.26
CA PRO A 181 15.91 -4.47 -11.68
C PRO A 181 14.83 -5.56 -11.89
N GLU A 182 15.23 -6.75 -12.35
CA GLU A 182 14.38 -7.93 -12.49
C GLU A 182 13.85 -8.47 -11.16
N ASP A 183 14.64 -8.50 -10.08
CA ASP A 183 14.20 -9.00 -8.77
C ASP A 183 13.17 -8.06 -8.14
N LEU A 184 13.23 -6.77 -8.47
CA LEU A 184 12.57 -5.70 -7.73
C LEU A 184 11.24 -5.24 -8.33
N VAL A 185 10.29 -4.98 -7.44
CA VAL A 185 9.13 -4.11 -7.67
C VAL A 185 9.15 -3.02 -6.62
N GLU A 186 9.75 -1.88 -6.97
CA GLU A 186 9.68 -0.64 -6.20
C GLU A 186 8.24 -0.09 -6.30
N ALA A 187 7.36 -0.55 -5.40
CA ALA A 187 5.92 -0.34 -5.50
C ALA A 187 5.54 1.13 -5.30
N HIS A 188 6.29 1.83 -4.44
CA HIS A 188 6.19 3.29 -4.28
C HIS A 188 7.26 4.04 -5.09
N GLY A 189 7.79 3.43 -6.15
CA GLY A 189 8.75 4.07 -7.04
C GLY A 189 10.15 4.26 -6.43
N THR A 190 10.99 5.08 -7.06
CA THR A 190 12.43 5.13 -6.76
C THR A 190 13.05 6.53 -6.91
N PHE A 191 14.13 6.79 -6.18
CA PHE A 191 14.98 7.97 -6.40
C PHE A 191 15.98 7.80 -7.56
N TYR A 192 16.14 6.58 -8.10
CA TYR A 192 17.17 6.26 -9.11
C TYR A 192 16.99 7.04 -10.44
N THR A 193 15.75 7.29 -10.83
CA THR A 193 15.36 8.13 -11.98
C THR A 193 14.43 9.26 -11.51
N SER A 194 14.23 10.26 -12.36
CA SER A 194 13.41 11.43 -12.05
C SER A 194 12.84 12.06 -13.32
N HIS A 195 11.53 12.28 -13.38
CA HIS A 195 10.86 12.85 -14.56
C HIS A 195 10.39 14.30 -14.34
N CYS A 196 10.47 15.08 -15.42
CA CYS A 196 9.80 16.39 -15.50
C CYS A 196 8.28 16.23 -15.37
N ILE A 197 7.64 16.91 -14.41
CA ILE A 197 6.20 16.75 -14.13
C ILE A 197 5.26 17.28 -15.23
N SER A 198 5.79 17.94 -16.27
CA SER A 198 4.98 18.44 -17.38
C SER A 198 4.59 17.29 -18.32
N PRO A 199 3.28 17.03 -18.54
CA PRO A 199 2.83 15.89 -19.35
C PRO A 199 3.29 15.93 -20.81
N VAL A 200 3.55 17.14 -21.35
CA VAL A 200 4.02 17.35 -22.72
C VAL A 200 5.56 17.33 -22.85
N CYS A 201 6.28 17.05 -21.76
CA CYS A 201 7.74 17.03 -21.74
C CYS A 201 8.30 15.69 -21.27
N GLN A 202 7.92 15.23 -20.07
CA GLN A 202 8.35 13.96 -19.47
C GLN A 202 9.86 13.64 -19.65
N GLN A 203 10.72 14.66 -19.61
CA GLN A 203 12.16 14.45 -19.70
C GLN A 203 12.67 13.71 -18.45
N GLU A 204 13.31 12.57 -18.66
CA GLU A 204 14.04 11.80 -17.65
C GLU A 204 15.36 12.47 -17.26
N TYR A 205 15.71 12.40 -15.98
CA TYR A 205 16.98 12.79 -15.39
C TYR A 205 17.44 11.68 -14.43
N MET A 206 18.74 11.39 -14.43
CA MET A 206 19.34 10.34 -13.57
C MET A 206 19.61 10.85 -12.15
N LEU A 207 19.72 9.91 -11.19
CA LEU A 207 20.08 10.13 -9.79
C LEU A 207 21.19 11.17 -9.59
N SER A 208 22.25 11.16 -10.41
CA SER A 208 23.38 12.10 -10.33
C SER A 208 23.00 13.56 -10.54
N TRP A 209 22.14 13.86 -11.52
CA TRP A 209 21.63 15.20 -11.78
C TRP A 209 20.70 15.65 -10.64
N MET A 210 19.82 14.75 -10.19
CA MET A 210 18.93 15.02 -9.06
C MET A 210 19.71 15.29 -7.77
N LYS A 211 20.84 14.57 -7.55
CA LYS A 211 21.76 14.81 -6.43
C LYS A 211 22.32 16.22 -6.46
N GLU A 212 22.83 16.67 -7.60
CA GLU A 212 23.44 17.98 -7.76
C GLU A 212 22.47 19.09 -7.35
N LYS A 213 21.23 19.06 -7.84
CA LYS A 213 20.22 20.09 -7.55
C LYS A 213 19.79 20.07 -6.07
N ILE A 214 19.52 18.88 -5.51
CA ILE A 214 19.12 18.72 -4.09
C ILE A 214 20.22 19.19 -3.15
N PHE A 215 21.48 18.79 -3.34
CA PHE A 215 22.56 19.22 -2.46
C PHE A 215 22.87 20.72 -2.58
N SER A 216 22.67 21.30 -3.76
CA SER A 216 22.82 22.75 -4.02
C SER A 216 21.63 23.60 -3.51
N GLU A 217 20.61 22.99 -2.90
CA GLU A 217 19.42 23.67 -2.37
C GLU A 217 18.59 24.40 -3.45
N VAL A 218 18.67 23.93 -4.70
CA VAL A 218 17.91 24.46 -5.84
C VAL A 218 16.76 23.52 -6.16
N THR A 219 15.50 23.98 -6.06
CA THR A 219 14.30 23.24 -6.50
C THR A 219 14.50 22.76 -7.95
N PRO A 220 14.60 21.45 -8.23
CA PRO A 220 14.95 20.93 -9.54
C PRO A 220 13.95 21.36 -10.63
N LYS A 221 14.42 22.08 -11.65
CA LYS A 221 13.62 22.50 -12.83
C LYS A 221 14.14 21.83 -14.09
N CYS A 222 13.24 21.49 -14.99
CA CYS A 222 13.53 20.83 -16.25
C CYS A 222 14.18 21.81 -17.24
N GLU A 223 15.36 21.47 -17.73
CA GLU A 223 16.17 22.30 -18.63
C GLU A 223 15.41 22.67 -19.92
N LYS A 224 14.51 21.80 -20.39
CA LYS A 224 13.69 21.99 -21.59
C LYS A 224 12.46 22.89 -21.43
N CYS A 225 11.87 22.98 -20.22
CA CYS A 225 10.54 23.61 -20.05
C CYS A 225 10.27 24.26 -18.68
N GLN A 226 11.27 24.35 -17.80
CA GLN A 226 11.26 25.00 -16.49
C GLN A 226 10.20 24.50 -15.48
N SER A 227 9.43 23.48 -15.83
CA SER A 227 8.58 22.73 -14.90
C SER A 227 9.42 21.93 -13.92
N VAL A 228 8.90 21.62 -12.73
CA VAL A 228 9.63 20.85 -11.71
C VAL A 228 10.02 19.45 -12.24
N VAL A 229 11.19 18.95 -11.83
CA VAL A 229 11.58 17.55 -12.00
C VAL A 229 11.36 16.85 -10.66
N LYS A 230 10.59 15.77 -10.65
CA LYS A 230 10.26 15.00 -9.45
C LYS A 230 11.00 13.65 -9.51
N PRO A 231 11.53 13.13 -8.40
CA PRO A 231 11.94 11.73 -8.34
C PRO A 231 10.79 10.79 -8.68
N ASP A 232 11.10 9.64 -9.26
CA ASP A 232 10.10 8.66 -9.72
C ASP A 232 9.52 7.82 -8.57
N ILE A 233 9.43 8.40 -7.38
CA ILE A 233 8.67 7.90 -6.23
C ILE A 233 7.19 8.23 -6.40
N VAL A 234 6.31 7.37 -5.90
CA VAL A 234 4.85 7.52 -5.97
C VAL A 234 4.37 8.39 -4.80
N PHE A 235 3.88 9.59 -5.10
CA PHE A 235 3.21 10.43 -4.11
C PHE A 235 1.76 9.96 -3.92
N PHE A 236 1.15 10.28 -2.77
CA PHE A 236 -0.29 10.14 -2.58
C PHE A 236 -1.04 10.94 -3.66
N GLY A 237 -1.99 10.28 -4.33
CA GLY A 237 -2.68 10.79 -5.51
C GLY A 237 -2.03 10.44 -6.86
N GLU A 238 -0.89 9.74 -6.87
CA GLU A 238 -0.30 9.15 -8.09
C GLU A 238 -0.62 7.65 -8.22
N ASN A 239 -0.58 7.13 -9.45
CA ASN A 239 -0.72 5.69 -9.70
C ASN A 239 0.60 4.96 -9.40
N LEU A 240 0.50 3.72 -8.91
CA LEU A 240 1.67 2.85 -8.79
C LEU A 240 2.21 2.45 -10.19
N PRO A 241 3.50 2.09 -10.33
CA PRO A 241 4.10 1.79 -11.62
C PRO A 241 3.42 0.60 -12.32
N ALA A 242 3.33 0.62 -13.66
CA ALA A 242 2.74 -0.49 -14.43
C ALA A 242 3.42 -1.85 -14.16
N ARG A 243 4.71 -1.83 -13.77
CA ARG A 243 5.47 -3.00 -13.30
C ARG A 243 4.84 -3.66 -12.06
N PHE A 244 4.26 -2.90 -11.14
CA PHE A 244 3.59 -3.43 -9.95
C PHE A 244 2.45 -4.38 -10.33
N PHE A 245 1.55 -3.92 -11.22
CA PHE A 245 0.37 -4.69 -11.62
C PHE A 245 0.72 -5.91 -12.49
N SER A 246 1.65 -5.75 -13.44
CA SER A 246 2.08 -6.83 -14.35
C SER A 246 2.90 -7.92 -13.64
N CYS A 247 3.79 -7.56 -12.72
CA CYS A 247 4.43 -8.54 -11.85
C CYS A 247 3.40 -9.20 -10.91
N MET A 248 2.49 -8.43 -10.29
CA MET A 248 1.48 -9.00 -9.38
C MET A 248 0.61 -10.07 -10.07
N GLN A 249 0.18 -9.82 -11.31
CA GLN A 249 -0.64 -10.77 -12.07
C GLN A 249 0.10 -12.08 -12.39
N SER A 250 1.42 -12.05 -12.57
CA SER A 250 2.21 -13.23 -12.97
C SER A 250 2.89 -13.95 -11.82
N ASP A 251 3.31 -13.23 -10.78
CA ASP A 251 4.13 -13.78 -9.69
C ASP A 251 3.32 -14.51 -8.63
N PHE A 252 2.13 -14.01 -8.28
CA PHE A 252 1.29 -14.63 -7.26
C PHE A 252 0.61 -15.93 -7.75
N LEU A 253 0.58 -16.21 -9.05
CA LEU A 253 0.10 -17.49 -9.60
C LEU A 253 1.06 -18.67 -9.33
N LYS A 254 2.30 -18.40 -8.95
CA LYS A 254 3.41 -19.37 -8.83
C LYS A 254 4.21 -19.21 -7.54
N VAL A 255 3.71 -18.48 -6.56
CA VAL A 255 4.41 -18.25 -5.29
C VAL A 255 4.22 -19.42 -4.34
N ASP A 256 5.31 -19.88 -3.73
CA ASP A 256 5.31 -20.99 -2.78
C ASP A 256 5.37 -20.49 -1.32
N LEU A 257 5.90 -19.28 -1.09
CA LEU A 257 6.03 -18.66 0.23
C LEU A 257 5.97 -17.13 0.11
N LEU A 258 5.18 -16.46 0.97
CA LEU A 258 5.38 -15.03 1.25
C LEU A 258 6.20 -14.83 2.51
N ILE A 259 7.18 -13.94 2.47
CA ILE A 259 7.85 -13.40 3.66
C ILE A 259 7.57 -11.90 3.72
N ILE A 260 6.77 -11.48 4.69
CA ILE A 260 6.34 -10.10 4.92
C ILE A 260 7.22 -9.51 6.02
N MET A 261 7.95 -8.41 5.76
CA MET A 261 8.95 -7.88 6.68
C MET A 261 8.85 -6.36 6.85
N GLY A 262 8.83 -5.88 8.10
CA GLY A 262 8.95 -4.45 8.41
C GLY A 262 7.87 -3.53 7.85
N THR A 263 6.69 -4.04 7.49
CA THR A 263 5.55 -3.24 7.00
C THR A 263 4.36 -3.34 7.95
N SER A 264 3.63 -2.22 8.10
CA SER A 264 2.36 -2.17 8.85
C SER A 264 1.13 -2.54 8.00
N LEU A 265 1.29 -2.81 6.70
CA LEU A 265 0.22 -3.18 5.76
C LEU A 265 -1.02 -2.25 5.76
N GLN A 266 -0.83 -0.96 6.04
CA GLN A 266 -1.92 0.04 6.02
C GLN A 266 -2.12 0.73 4.66
N VAL A 267 -1.14 0.65 3.75
CA VAL A 267 -1.17 1.37 2.47
C VAL A 267 -1.67 0.45 1.35
N GLN A 268 -2.79 0.81 0.73
CA GLN A 268 -3.31 0.16 -0.48
C GLN A 268 -2.68 0.77 -1.75
N PRO A 269 -2.57 0.01 -2.86
CA PRO A 269 -2.99 -1.39 -3.04
C PRO A 269 -1.98 -2.42 -2.51
N PHE A 270 -0.82 -2.00 -2.00
CA PHE A 270 0.25 -2.91 -1.55
C PHE A 270 -0.23 -3.90 -0.47
N ALA A 271 -1.02 -3.44 0.50
CA ALA A 271 -1.58 -4.28 1.55
C ALA A 271 -2.42 -5.46 1.00
N SER A 272 -3.10 -5.29 -0.14
CA SER A 272 -3.90 -6.36 -0.77
C SER A 272 -3.07 -7.54 -1.31
N LEU A 273 -1.75 -7.39 -1.47
CA LEU A 273 -0.88 -8.45 -2.01
C LEU A 273 -0.91 -9.74 -1.17
N ILE A 274 -1.11 -9.65 0.15
CA ILE A 274 -1.20 -10.83 1.03
C ILE A 274 -2.40 -11.74 0.70
N GLY A 275 -3.41 -11.19 0.04
CA GLY A 275 -4.61 -11.89 -0.43
C GLY A 275 -4.57 -12.30 -1.90
N LYS A 276 -3.44 -12.09 -2.60
CA LYS A 276 -3.24 -12.56 -3.99
C LYS A 276 -2.59 -13.94 -4.07
N ALA A 277 -1.93 -14.40 -3.00
CA ALA A 277 -1.32 -15.73 -2.96
C ALA A 277 -2.38 -16.85 -2.83
N PRO A 278 -2.15 -18.04 -3.40
CA PRO A 278 -3.02 -19.21 -3.22
C PRO A 278 -3.28 -19.54 -1.75
N LEU A 279 -4.48 -20.05 -1.44
CA LEU A 279 -4.93 -20.28 -0.05
C LEU A 279 -4.08 -21.29 0.76
N SER A 280 -3.29 -22.13 0.09
CA SER A 280 -2.33 -23.06 0.71
C SER A 280 -0.96 -22.44 1.00
N THR A 281 -0.62 -21.30 0.38
CA THR A 281 0.70 -20.65 0.49
C THR A 281 0.97 -20.24 1.94
N PRO A 282 2.06 -20.74 2.56
CA PRO A 282 2.52 -20.24 3.85
C PRO A 282 2.93 -18.77 3.76
N ARG A 283 2.69 -18.02 4.84
CA ARG A 283 2.93 -16.58 4.89
C ARG A 283 3.56 -16.24 6.24
N LEU A 284 4.82 -15.83 6.23
CA LEU A 284 5.60 -15.52 7.42
C LEU A 284 5.66 -14.00 7.62
N LEU A 285 5.24 -13.51 8.78
CA LEU A 285 5.38 -12.10 9.17
C LEU A 285 6.58 -11.93 10.13
N ILE A 286 7.58 -11.15 9.72
CA ILE A 286 8.72 -10.73 10.55
C ILE A 286 8.60 -9.22 10.79
N ASN A 287 7.92 -8.84 11.88
CA ASN A 287 7.68 -7.44 12.22
C ASN A 287 7.65 -7.25 13.74
N LYS A 288 7.88 -6.02 14.23
CA LYS A 288 7.76 -5.67 15.65
C LYS A 288 6.34 -5.88 16.20
N GLU A 289 5.34 -5.70 15.35
CA GLU A 289 3.92 -5.70 15.69
C GLU A 289 3.13 -6.64 14.75
N LYS A 290 2.05 -7.22 15.26
CA LYS A 290 1.13 -8.01 14.41
C LYS A 290 0.39 -7.06 13.46
N THR A 291 0.27 -7.46 12.20
CA THR A 291 -0.51 -6.75 11.17
C THR A 291 -1.15 -7.75 10.19
N GLY A 292 -1.84 -7.27 9.16
CA GLY A 292 -2.50 -8.09 8.12
C GLY A 292 -3.75 -8.84 8.61
N GLN A 293 -4.14 -8.65 9.87
CA GLN A 293 -5.36 -9.21 10.43
C GLN A 293 -6.49 -8.20 10.24
N GLY A 294 -7.31 -8.41 9.21
CA GLY A 294 -8.50 -7.60 8.98
C GLY A 294 -9.58 -7.85 10.05
N SER A 295 -10.32 -6.79 10.38
CA SER A 295 -11.67 -6.90 10.94
C SER A 295 -12.65 -7.51 9.91
N ASP A 296 -12.35 -7.33 8.63
CA ASP A 296 -13.00 -7.99 7.50
C ASP A 296 -12.60 -9.47 7.41
N SER A 297 -13.59 -10.36 7.50
CA SER A 297 -13.43 -11.82 7.44
C SER A 297 -12.96 -12.34 6.07
N ARG A 298 -13.01 -11.51 5.02
CA ARG A 298 -12.63 -11.87 3.64
C ARG A 298 -11.12 -11.82 3.39
N LEU A 299 -10.34 -11.17 4.24
CA LEU A 299 -8.87 -11.19 4.13
C LEU A 299 -8.29 -12.45 4.80
N PRO A 300 -7.47 -13.25 4.09
CA PRO A 300 -6.88 -14.45 4.68
C PRO A 300 -5.87 -14.04 5.77
N ARG A 301 -6.16 -14.38 7.03
CA ARG A 301 -5.32 -14.06 8.19
C ARG A 301 -3.87 -14.49 7.99
N LEU A 302 -2.93 -13.63 8.37
CA LEU A 302 -1.52 -13.98 8.62
C LEU A 302 -1.43 -14.77 9.94
#